data_AF-A0A2N0LMS1-F1
#
_entry.id   AF-A0A2N0LMS1-F1
#
_cell.length_a   1.000
_cell.length_b   1.000
_cell.length_c   1.000
_cell.angle_alpha   90.00
_cell.angle_beta   90.00
_cell.angle_gamma   90.00
#
_symmetry.space_group_name_H-M   'P 1'
#
loop_
_entity.id
_entity.type
_entity.pdbx_description
1 polymer ?
#
loop_
_entity_poly.entity_id
_entity_poly.type
_entity_poly.pdbx_seq_one_letter_code
_entity_poly.pdbx_strand_id
1 'polypeptide(L)' 'MTSTLIQVGSAEILLDDSTRLATLAKQSGVDVTLKIWEDMGHVWQVFASILPEGQQSIEQAGEFIRQQLG' A
#
# COMPACT_ATOMS: atom_id res chain seq x y z
N MET A 1 14.13 -0.71 13.13
CA MET A 1 12.92 0.13 13.09
C MET A 1 11.93 -0.59 12.19
N THR A 2 10.66 -0.72 12.57
CA THR A 2 9.67 -1.43 11.77
C THR A 2 9.32 -0.56 10.55
N SER A 3 9.47 -1.09 9.33
CA SER A 3 9.04 -0.39 8.11
C SER A 3 7.59 -0.76 7.77
N THR A 4 6.83 0.17 7.20
CA THR A 4 5.41 -0.01 6.85
C THR A 4 5.16 0.33 5.38
N LEU A 5 4.57 -0.61 4.64
CA LEU A 5 3.99 -0.37 3.32
C LEU A 5 2.49 -0.09 3.45
N ILE A 6 2.02 1.01 2.85
CA ILE A 6 0.60 1.37 2.74
C ILE A 6 0.25 1.45 1.25
N GLN A 7 -0.69 0.63 0.81
CA GLN A 7 -1.26 0.67 -0.54
C GLN A 7 -2.72 1.12 -0.44
N VAL A 8 -3.11 2.07 -1.29
CA VAL A 8 -4.48 2.59 -1.35
C VAL A 8 -4.84 2.97 -2.78
N GLY A 9 -6.09 2.81 -3.18
CA GLY A 9 -6.57 3.27 -4.48
C GLY A 9 -6.90 4.76 -4.49
N SER A 10 -6.88 5.41 -5.65
CA SER A 10 -7.34 6.80 -5.78
C SER A 10 -8.87 6.90 -5.90
N ALA A 11 -9.54 5.80 -6.26
CA ALA A 11 -10.99 5.71 -6.42
C ALA A 11 -11.68 5.07 -5.20
N GLU A 12 -11.24 5.40 -3.98
CA GLU A 12 -11.86 4.93 -2.74
C GLU A 12 -11.94 6.01 -1.66
N ILE A 13 -12.91 5.86 -0.75
CA ILE A 13 -13.18 6.82 0.32
C ILE A 13 -12.11 6.83 1.43
N LEU A 14 -11.27 5.80 1.52
CA LEU A 14 -10.24 5.66 2.57
C LEU A 14 -8.86 6.19 2.13
N LEU A 15 -8.79 6.89 1.00
CA LEU A 15 -7.56 7.57 0.54
C LEU A 15 -7.03 8.53 1.61
N ASP A 16 -7.90 9.36 2.19
CA ASP A 16 -7.51 10.33 3.22
C ASP A 16 -7.07 9.66 4.52
N ASP A 17 -7.66 8.53 4.89
CA ASP A 17 -7.22 7.76 6.05
C ASP A 17 -5.81 7.19 5.83
N SER A 18 -5.52 6.68 4.64
CA SER A 18 -4.21 6.13 4.29
C SER A 18 -3.12 7.21 4.25
N THR A 19 -3.40 8.37 3.66
CA THR A 19 -2.44 9.50 3.60
C THR A 19 -2.20 10.09 4.99
N ARG A 20 -3.24 10.21 5.82
CA ARG A 20 -3.14 10.66 7.22
C ARG A 20 -2.35 9.68 8.07
N LEU A 21 -2.60 8.38 7.95
CA LEU A 21 -1.83 7.34 8.64
C LEU A 21 -0.35 7.41 8.25
N ALA A 22 -0.04 7.51 6.96
CA ALA A 22 1.34 7.62 6.47
C ALA A 22 2.05 8.85 7.06
N THR A 23 1.37 9.98 7.13
CA THR A 23 1.91 11.23 7.68
C THR A 23 2.23 11.08 9.17
N LEU A 24 1.27 10.59 9.97
CA LEU A 24 1.45 10.42 11.42
C LEU A 24 2.51 9.38 11.76
N ALA A 25 2.58 8.28 11.01
CA ALA A 25 3.59 7.24 11.19
C ALA A 25 5.00 7.78 10.88
N LYS A 26 5.18 8.53 9.79
CA LYS A 26 6.46 9.19 9.47
C LYS A 26 6.90 10.16 10.57
N GLN A 27 5.96 10.98 11.07
CA GLN A 27 6.23 11.90 12.18
C GLN A 27 6.65 11.19 13.48
N SER A 28 6.24 9.93 13.64
CA SER A 28 6.60 9.08 14.78
C SER A 28 7.91 8.30 14.59
N GLY A 29 8.65 8.56 13.50
CA GLY A 29 9.93 7.90 13.20
C GLY A 29 9.80 6.53 12.54
N VAL A 30 8.62 6.17 12.03
CA VAL A 30 8.41 4.95 11.24
C VAL A 30 8.90 5.19 9.80
N ASP A 31 9.64 4.23 9.25
CA ASP A 31 9.93 4.21 7.82
C ASP A 31 8.66 3.79 7.06
N VAL A 32 8.12 4.68 6.23
CA VAL A 32 6.81 4.46 5.58
C VAL A 32 6.91 4.67 4.07
N THR A 33 6.51 3.64 3.34
CA THR A 33 6.24 3.72 1.91
C THR A 33 4.73 3.79 1.68
N LEU A 34 4.23 4.91 1.15
CA LEU A 34 2.85 5.07 0.71
C LEU A 34 2.78 4.95 -0.82
N LYS A 35 1.86 4.11 -1.31
CA LYS A 35 1.57 3.91 -2.72
C LYS A 35 0.09 4.17 -2.98
N ILE A 36 -0.19 5.27 -3.67
CA ILE A 36 -1.52 5.58 -4.19
C ILE A 36 -1.59 5.02 -5.60
N TRP A 37 -2.56 4.15 -5.86
CA TRP A 37 -2.77 3.50 -7.15
C TRP A 37 -3.90 4.20 -7.89
N GLU A 38 -3.59 4.74 -9.06
CA GLU A 38 -4.57 5.45 -9.90
C GLU A 38 -5.69 4.50 -10.34
N ASP A 39 -6.93 5.01 -10.32
CA ASP A 39 -8.18 4.34 -10.69
C ASP A 39 -8.54 3.06 -9.91
N MET A 40 -7.72 2.66 -8.94
CA MET A 40 -8.02 1.49 -8.10
C MET A 40 -9.09 1.81 -7.06
N GLY A 41 -10.04 0.89 -6.92
CA GLY A 41 -11.04 0.91 -5.85
C GLY A 41 -10.60 0.13 -4.61
N HIS A 42 -11.47 0.07 -3.61
CA HIS A 42 -11.18 -0.53 -2.32
C HIS A 42 -10.73 -2.01 -2.44
N VAL A 43 -9.56 -2.31 -1.88
CA VAL A 43 -8.97 -3.67 -1.82
C VAL A 43 -8.92 -4.35 -3.19
N TRP A 44 -8.50 -3.63 -4.24
CA TRP A 44 -8.42 -4.15 -5.60
C TRP A 44 -7.56 -5.43 -5.74
N GLN A 45 -6.66 -5.69 -4.78
CA GLN A 45 -5.84 -6.89 -4.67
C GLN A 45 -6.67 -8.19 -4.71
N VAL A 46 -7.92 -8.19 -4.20
CA VAL A 46 -8.80 -9.37 -4.25
C VAL A 46 -9.15 -9.80 -5.68
N PHE A 47 -8.97 -8.91 -6.66
CA PHE A 47 -9.23 -9.17 -8.08
C PHE A 47 -7.97 -9.58 -8.85
N ALA A 48 -6.86 -9.95 -8.20
CA ALA A 48 -5.59 -10.28 -8.86
C ALA A 48 -5.68 -11.32 -10.00
N SER A 49 -6.67 -12.21 -9.97
CA SER A 49 -6.89 -13.21 -11.03
C SER A 49 -7.43 -12.61 -12.35
N ILE A 50 -8.03 -11.43 -12.30
CA ILE A 50 -8.71 -10.78 -13.45
C ILE A 50 -8.31 -9.30 -13.64
N LEU A 51 -7.52 -8.74 -12.71
CA LEU A 51 -7.05 -7.36 -12.72
C LEU A 51 -5.52 -7.35 -12.53
N PRO A 52 -4.73 -6.99 -13.56
CA PRO A 52 -3.26 -7.00 -13.49
C PRO A 52 -2.68 -6.19 -12.32
N GLU A 53 -3.27 -5.04 -12.02
CA GLU A 53 -2.87 -4.15 -10.92
C GLU A 53 -3.06 -4.82 -9.54
N GLY A 54 -4.04 -5.73 -9.43
CA GLY A 54 -4.24 -6.56 -8.24
C GLY A 54 -3.07 -7.52 -8.04
N GLN A 55 -2.59 -8.17 -9.10
CA GLN A 55 -1.43 -9.05 -9.03
C GLN A 55 -0.14 -8.25 -8.76
N GLN A 56 0.07 -7.13 -9.45
CA GLN A 56 1.26 -6.29 -9.28
C GLN A 56 1.39 -5.72 -7.87
N SER A 57 0.28 -5.30 -7.26
CA SER A 57 0.29 -4.78 -5.88
C SER A 57 0.64 -5.87 -4.85
N ILE A 58 0.19 -7.11 -5.06
CA ILE A 58 0.58 -8.27 -4.24
C ILE A 58 2.07 -8.58 -4.40
N GLU A 59 2.60 -8.56 -5.63
CA GLU A 59 4.02 -8.77 -5.91
C GLU A 59 4.89 -7.74 -5.20
N GLN A 60 4.52 -6.45 -5.29
CA GLN A 60 5.18 -5.37 -4.58
C GLN A 60 5.15 -5.56 -3.05
N ALA A 61 4.02 -6.03 -2.50
CA ALA A 61 3.94 -6.33 -1.06
C ALA A 61 4.89 -7.49 -0.69
N GLY A 62 4.97 -8.53 -1.52
CA GLY A 62 5.90 -9.64 -1.33
C GLY A 62 7.37 -9.22 -1.43
N GLU A 63 7.71 -8.32 -2.35
CA GLU A 63 9.05 -7.72 -2.43
C GLU A 63 9.39 -6.92 -1.17
N PHE A 64 8.46 -6.08 -0.70
CA PHE A 64 8.64 -5.33 0.53
C PHE A 64 8.90 -6.26 1.73
N ILE A 65 8.09 -7.29 1.91
CA ILE A 65 8.27 -8.27 3.00
C ILE A 65 9.65 -8.94 2.91
N ARG A 66 10.07 -9.38 1.72
CA ARG A 66 11.38 -10.01 1.51
C ARG A 66 12.54 -9.06 1.81
N GLN A 67 12.42 -7.78 1.47
CA GLN A 67 13.43 -6.77 1.79
C GLN A 67 13.54 -6.50 3.30
N GLN A 68 12.47 -6.68 4.06
CA GLN A 68 12.46 -6.44 5.52
C GLN A 68 12.87 -7.67 6.33
N LEU A 69 12.68 -8.88 5.80
CA LEU A 69 12.97 -10.15 6.48
C LEU A 69 14.21 -10.90 5.93
N GLY A 70 14.87 -10.34 4.92
CA GLY A 70 16.09 -10.87 4.31
C GLY A 70 17.34 -10.63 5.14
#